data_AF-A0A2N6PSR0-F1
#
_entry.id   AF-A0A2N6PSR0-F1
#
_cell.length_a   1.000
_cell.length_b   1.000
_cell.length_c   1.000
_cell.angle_alpha   90.00
_cell.angle_beta   90.00
_cell.angle_gamma   90.00
#
_symmetry.space_group_name_H-M   'P 1'
#
loop_
_entity.id
_entity.type
_entity.pdbx_description
1 polymer ?
#
loop_
_entity_poly.entity_id
_entity_poly.type
_entity_poly.pdbx_seq_one_letter_code
_entity_poly.pdbx_strand_id
1 'polypeptide(L)'
;MCGRFANDAKTDELIREYVADGGKPEDWWKSWAGAYSVARTQDAPIVRDRGEGRILELVRWDWQKPANRPKGGPIVNARMEKVCISN
;
A
#
# COMPACT_ATOMS: atom_id res chain seq x y z
N MET A 1 -15.23 2.94 -5.59
CA MET A 1 -13.89 2.54 -6.07
C MET A 1 -13.06 3.80 -6.24
N CYS A 2 -11.78 3.76 -5.88
CA CYS A 2 -10.85 4.89 -5.96
C CYS A 2 -9.69 4.55 -6.93
N GLY A 3 -9.22 5.55 -7.68
CA GLY A 3 -8.15 5.38 -8.68
C GLY A 3 -6.92 6.25 -8.45
N ARG A 4 -7.00 7.14 -7.45
CA ARG A 4 -5.92 7.99 -6.94
C ARG A 4 -6.18 8.26 -5.46
N PHE A 5 -5.13 8.57 -4.71
CA PHE A 5 -5.21 9.05 -3.33
C PHE A 5 -4.01 9.97 -3.03
N ALA A 6 -4.06 10.65 -1.89
CA ALA A 6 -2.95 11.44 -1.38
C ALA A 6 -2.33 10.72 -0.18
N ASN A 7 -1.00 10.61 -0.18
CA ASN A 7 -0.17 10.39 1.00
C ASN A 7 0.63 11.66 1.21
N ASP A 8 -0.01 12.72 1.66
CA ASP A 8 0.57 14.05 1.74
C ASP A 8 1.53 14.21 2.94
N ALA A 9 1.86 15.45 3.28
CA ALA A 9 2.73 15.78 4.41
C ALA A 9 2.29 15.10 5.73
N LYS A 10 0.98 14.92 5.94
CA LYS A 10 0.48 14.26 7.14
C LYS A 10 0.86 12.78 7.18
N THR A 11 0.81 12.09 6.03
CA THR A 11 1.26 10.69 5.98
C THR A 11 2.76 10.59 6.19
N ASP A 12 3.54 11.52 5.66
CA ASP A 12 4.98 11.58 5.89
C ASP A 12 5.32 11.79 7.38
N GLU A 13 4.61 12.68 8.07
CA GLU A 13 4.72 12.87 9.53
C GLU A 13 4.44 11.57 10.30
N LEU A 14 3.36 10.85 9.98
CA LEU A 14 3.03 9.57 10.61
C LEU A 14 4.12 8.50 10.41
N ILE A 15 4.76 8.49 9.24
CA ILE A 15 5.87 7.55 8.96
C ILE A 15 7.07 7.91 9.84
N ARG A 16 7.38 9.21 9.98
CA ARG A 16 8.48 9.68 10.83
C ARG A 16 8.23 9.39 12.31
N GLU A 17 6.99 9.59 12.79
CA GLU A 17 6.58 9.23 14.15
C GLU A 17 6.75 7.72 14.40
N TYR A 18 6.27 6.87 13.49
CA TYR A 18 6.45 5.42 13.60
C TYR A 18 7.92 5.00 13.70
N VAL A 19 8.80 5.63 12.92
CA VAL A 19 10.25 5.39 13.00
C VAL A 19 10.84 5.87 14.32
N ALA A 20 10.42 7.05 14.80
CA ALA A 20 10.87 7.61 16.08
C ALA A 20 10.48 6.73 17.27
N ASP A 21 9.32 6.07 17.21
CA ASP A 21 8.83 5.13 18.22
C ASP A 21 9.52 3.74 18.16
N GLY A 22 10.56 3.59 17.33
CA GLY A 22 11.34 2.36 17.21
C GLY A 22 10.87 1.42 16.10
N GLY A 23 9.95 1.86 15.24
CA GLY A 23 9.60 1.17 14.01
C GLY A 23 10.81 1.03 13.08
N LYS A 24 10.95 -0.12 12.42
CA LYS A 24 12.10 -0.44 11.55
C LYS A 24 11.66 -0.68 10.11
N PRO A 25 11.11 0.34 9.39
CA PRO A 25 10.88 0.20 7.97
C PRO A 25 12.22 0.04 7.24
N GLU A 26 12.18 -0.59 6.07
CA GLU A 26 13.33 -0.63 5.16
C GLU A 26 13.75 0.76 4.71
N ASP A 27 14.95 0.91 4.14
CA ASP A 27 15.59 2.20 3.84
C ASP A 27 14.81 3.17 2.94
N TRP A 28 13.76 2.70 2.23
CA TRP A 28 12.93 3.54 1.35
C TRP A 28 12.34 4.76 2.07
N TRP A 29 12.04 4.68 3.38
CA TRP A 29 11.41 5.75 4.16
C TRP A 29 12.25 7.04 4.17
N LYS A 30 13.58 6.91 4.07
CA LYS A 30 14.52 8.06 4.03
C LYS A 30 14.35 8.90 2.77
N SER A 31 13.86 8.28 1.70
CA SER A 31 13.63 8.90 0.40
C SER A 31 12.15 9.16 0.11
N TRP A 32 11.26 8.73 1.01
CA TRP A 32 9.83 8.96 0.86
C TRP A 32 9.53 10.44 1.07
N ALA A 33 8.88 11.04 0.09
CA ALA A 33 8.29 12.35 0.20
C ALA A 33 6.82 12.20 -0.15
N GLY A 34 5.93 12.73 0.69
CA GLY A 34 4.50 12.63 0.45
C GLY A 34 4.09 13.04 -0.97
N ALA A 35 3.02 12.44 -1.48
CA ALA A 35 2.47 12.68 -2.80
C ALA A 35 0.98 13.00 -2.72
N TYR A 36 0.56 14.13 -3.28
CA TYR A 36 -0.84 14.55 -3.34
C TYR A 36 -1.68 13.78 -4.37
N SER A 37 -1.04 12.93 -5.17
CA SER A 37 -1.66 12.31 -6.33
C SER A 37 -0.95 11.00 -6.67
N VAL A 38 -1.10 9.98 -5.84
CA VAL A 38 -0.56 8.64 -6.08
C VAL A 38 -1.43 7.92 -7.12
N ALA A 39 -0.81 7.40 -8.16
CA ALA A 39 -1.44 6.67 -9.26
C ALA A 39 -1.41 5.15 -9.04
N ARG A 40 -2.28 4.46 -9.76
CA ARG A 40 -2.23 3.01 -9.94
C ARG A 40 -0.82 2.57 -10.34
N THR A 41 -0.35 1.43 -9.84
CA THR A 41 1.01 0.88 -10.07
C THR A 41 2.20 1.61 -9.45
N GLN A 42 1.99 2.77 -8.82
CA GLN A 42 3.02 3.36 -7.96
C GLN A 42 3.06 2.61 -6.63
N ASP A 43 4.22 2.66 -5.99
CA ASP A 43 4.37 2.09 -4.66
C ASP A 43 3.72 3.00 -3.61
N ALA A 44 3.18 2.37 -2.58
CA ALA A 44 2.52 3.04 -1.48
C ALA A 44 2.89 2.36 -0.15
N PRO A 45 3.16 3.14 0.90
CA PRO A 45 3.34 2.60 2.24
C PRO A 45 2.02 1.98 2.72
N ILE A 46 2.09 0.75 3.21
CA ILE A 46 0.99 0.04 3.86
C ILE A 46 1.41 -0.40 5.25
N VAL A 47 0.43 -0.51 6.13
CA VAL A 47 0.61 -1.17 7.44
C VAL A 47 0.16 -2.62 7.30
N ARG A 48 1.04 -3.56 7.64
CA ARG A 48 0.75 -5.00 7.70
C ARG A 48 0.96 -5.50 9.11
N ASP A 49 0.14 -6.44 9.54
CA ASP A 49 0.37 -7.21 10.77
C ASP A 49 0.60 -8.68 10.38
N ARG A 50 1.67 -9.28 10.89
CA ARG A 50 2.03 -10.69 10.65
C ARG A 50 1.99 -11.53 11.93
N GLY A 51 1.43 -11.00 13.02
CA GLY A 51 1.36 -11.66 14.34
C GLY A 51 2.47 -11.24 15.31
N GLU A 52 3.50 -10.53 14.83
CA GLU A 52 4.61 -9.99 15.64
C GLU A 52 4.47 -8.48 15.89
N GLY A 53 3.34 -7.90 15.48
CA GLY A 53 3.08 -6.46 15.51
C GLY A 53 2.96 -5.84 14.13
N ARG A 54 2.67 -4.54 14.12
CA ARG A 54 2.46 -3.75 12.90
C ARG A 54 3.79 -3.31 12.30
N ILE A 55 3.96 -3.61 11.01
CA ILE A 55 5.11 -3.21 10.20
C ILE A 55 4.66 -2.31 9.05
N LEU A 56 5.54 -1.39 8.67
CA LEU A 56 5.35 -0.53 7.52
C LEU A 56 6.12 -1.09 6.32
N GLU A 57 5.41 -1.44 5.26
CA GLU A 57 5.98 -1.99 4.02
C GLU A 57 5.68 -1.06 2.85
N LEU A 58 6.61 -0.95 1.90
CA LEU A 58 6.37 -0.27 0.63
C LEU A 58 5.94 -1.31 -0.41
N VAL A 59 4.71 -1.20 -0.92
CA VAL A 59 4.17 -2.16 -1.87
C VAL A 59 3.58 -1.47 -3.10
N ARG A 60 3.72 -2.11 -4.25
CA ARG A 60 3.05 -1.69 -5.49
C ARG A 60 1.55 -1.74 -5.31
N TRP A 61 0.84 -0.67 -5.68
CA TRP A 61 -0.61 -0.68 -5.75
C TRP A 61 -1.11 -1.46 -6.98
N ASP A 62 -1.11 -2.79 -6.85
CA ASP A 62 -1.58 -3.79 -7.80
C ASP A 62 -1.78 -5.12 -7.06
N TRP A 63 -2.56 -6.04 -7.62
CA TRP A 63 -2.69 -7.40 -7.13
C TRP A 63 -2.22 -8.39 -8.19
N GLN A 64 -1.40 -9.36 -7.77
CA GLN A 64 -0.88 -10.39 -8.66
C GLN A 64 -2.02 -11.21 -9.25
N LYS A 65 -2.06 -11.27 -10.59
CA LYS A 65 -3.05 -12.07 -11.31
C LYS A 65 -2.63 -13.56 -11.30
N PRO A 66 -3.56 -14.49 -11.07
CA PRO A 66 -3.28 -15.91 -11.31
C PRO A 66 -3.04 -16.15 -12.80
N ALA A 67 -2.22 -17.14 -13.13
CA ALA A 67 -1.72 -17.38 -14.49
C ALA A 67 -2.82 -17.61 -15.54
N ASN A 68 -3.98 -18.10 -15.12
CA ASN A 68 -5.14 -18.40 -15.98
C ASN A 68 -6.06 -17.19 -16.25
N ARG A 69 -5.77 -16.01 -15.67
CA ARG A 69 -6.59 -14.81 -15.87
C ARG A 69 -6.17 -14.08 -17.16
N PRO A 70 -7.13 -13.56 -17.97
CA PRO A 70 -6.81 -12.77 -19.14
C PRO A 70 -5.87 -11.59 -18.83
N LYS A 71 -4.96 -11.30 -19.76
CA LYS A 71 -4.08 -10.13 -19.67
C LYS A 71 -4.94 -8.87 -19.60
N GLY A 72 -4.60 -7.96 -18.69
CA GLY A 72 -5.33 -6.72 -18.47
C GLY A 72 -4.59 -5.80 -17.51
N GLY A 73 -5.14 -4.59 -17.31
CA GLY A 73 -4.61 -3.58 -16.41
C GLY A 73 -4.51 -4.03 -14.95
N PRO A 74 -3.79 -3.28 -14.10
CA PRO A 74 -3.59 -3.61 -12.69
C PRO A 74 -4.92 -3.75 -11.93
N ILE A 75 -4.96 -4.66 -10.96
CA ILE A 75 -6.12 -4.84 -10.07
C ILE A 75 -5.87 -3.98 -8.82
N VAL A 76 -6.57 -2.86 -8.73
CA VAL A 76 -6.34 -1.85 -7.69
C VAL A 76 -7.49 -1.70 -6.69
N ASN A 77 -8.63 -2.32 -6.97
CA ASN A 77 -9.79 -2.35 -6.07
C ASN A 77 -10.35 -3.78 -6.02
N ALA A 78 -10.83 -4.18 -4.85
CA ALA A 78 -11.68 -5.35 -4.67
C ALA A 78 -13.09 -4.90 -4.27
N ARG A 79 -14.13 -5.49 -4.87
CA ARG A 79 -15.52 -5.23 -4.47
C ARG A 79 -15.82 -6.00 -3.19
N MET A 80 -16.24 -5.30 -2.14
CA MET A 80 -16.59 -5.91 -0.85
C MET A 80 -17.65 -7.01 -1.00
N GLU A 81 -18.60 -6.81 -1.90
CA GLU A 81 -19.69 -7.76 -2.16
C GLU A 81 -19.20 -9.07 -2.78
N LYS A 82 -17.95 -9.13 -3.28
CA LYS A 82 -17.38 -10.27 -3.99
C LYS A 82 -16.09 -10.81 -3.38
N VAL A 83 -15.50 -10.14 -2.40
CA VAL A 83 -14.14 -10.45 -1.91
C VAL A 83 -14.06 -11.72 -1.06
N CYS A 84 -15.12 -12.05 -0.31
CA CYS A 84 -15.16 -13.21 0.59
C CYS A 84 -16.15 -14.30 0.14
N ILE A 85 -16.57 -14.29 -1.11
CA ILE A 85 -17.44 -15.37 -1.60
C ILE A 85 -16.56 -16.59 -1.86
N SER A 86 -16.84 -17.68 -1.16
CA SER A 86 -16.29 -19.00 -1.49
C SER A 86 -16.76 -19.38 -2.89
N ASN A 87 -15.81 -19.68 -3.78
CA ASN A 87 -16.11 -20.39 -5.03
C ASN A 87 -16.47 -21.84 -4.75
#